data_AF-A0A139DMQ5-F1
#
_entry.id   AF-A0A139DMQ5-F1
#
_cell.length_a   1.000
_cell.length_b   1.000
_cell.length_c   1.000
_cell.angle_alpha   90.00
_cell.angle_beta   90.00
_cell.angle_gamma   90.00
#
_symmetry.space_group_name_H-M   'P 1'
#
loop_
_entity.id
_entity.type
_entity.pdbx_description
1 polymer ?
#
loop_
_entity_poly.entity_id
_entity_poly.type
_entity_poly.pdbx_seq_one_letter_code
_entity_poly.pdbx_strand_id
1 'polypeptide(L)'
;MILDCNDILMEITNYNGTVMWDQDSWSEFRTRRLADWMIIFEKTGQAHLLKPNEGYLLGSRLTVADIATAALFGTLVYSFPELAADLEHNAPRVSGLCQRVEDRPSIRSFLEGQRKELGKAYCGGQIERSLRDVIQ
;
A
#
# COMPACT_ATOMS: atom_id res chain seq x y z
N MET A 1 -10.07 0.78 9.41
CA MET A 1 -8.73 0.45 8.86
C MET A 1 -8.72 -0.82 8.01
N ILE A 2 -9.17 -1.99 8.51
CA ILE A 2 -9.15 -3.22 7.69
C ILE A 2 -10.13 -3.13 6.51
N LEU A 3 -11.35 -2.63 6.75
CA LEU A 3 -12.33 -2.41 5.68
C LEU A 3 -11.82 -1.40 4.65
N ASP A 4 -11.18 -0.31 5.11
CA ASP A 4 -10.55 0.67 4.21
C ASP A 4 -9.45 0.04 3.34
N CYS A 5 -8.69 -0.93 3.88
CA CYS A 5 -7.71 -1.66 3.06
C CYS A 5 -8.38 -2.46 1.94
N ASN A 6 -9.53 -3.08 2.22
CA ASN A 6 -10.29 -3.81 1.20
C ASN A 6 -10.85 -2.86 0.13
N ASP A 7 -11.32 -1.68 0.51
CA ASP A 7 -11.82 -0.68 -0.43
C ASP A 7 -10.71 -0.21 -1.39
N ILE A 8 -9.50 0.02 -0.87
CA ILE A 8 -8.32 0.34 -1.69
C ILE A 8 -7.98 -0.81 -2.64
N LEU A 9 -7.97 -2.06 -2.17
CA LEU A 9 -7.70 -3.23 -3.01
C LEU A 9 -8.72 -3.34 -4.14
N MET A 10 -10.00 -3.12 -3.84
CA MET A 10 -11.06 -3.14 -4.83
C MET A 10 -10.89 -2.03 -5.87
N GLU A 11 -10.58 -0.81 -5.45
CA GLU A 11 -10.41 0.32 -6.38
C GLU A 11 -9.14 0.21 -7.23
N ILE A 12 -7.98 -0.15 -6.67
CA ILE A 12 -6.75 -0.28 -7.44
C ILE A 12 -6.80 -1.44 -8.45
N THR A 13 -7.56 -2.48 -8.12
CA THR A 13 -7.87 -3.56 -9.06
C THR A 13 -9.06 -3.23 -9.96
N ASN A 14 -9.47 -1.96 -10.02
CA ASN A 14 -10.55 -1.46 -10.86
C ASN A 14 -11.80 -2.36 -10.79
N TYR A 15 -12.31 -2.51 -9.56
CA TYR A 15 -13.42 -3.38 -9.20
C TYR A 15 -13.13 -4.86 -9.51
N ASN A 16 -12.01 -5.38 -8.99
CA ASN A 16 -11.57 -6.77 -9.16
C ASN A 16 -11.39 -7.21 -10.64
N GLY A 17 -11.00 -6.28 -11.51
CA GLY A 17 -10.79 -6.50 -12.93
C GLY A 17 -12.08 -6.47 -13.76
N THR A 18 -13.15 -5.83 -13.26
CA THR A 18 -14.34 -5.57 -14.07
C THR A 18 -14.01 -4.65 -15.25
N VAL A 19 -13.05 -3.74 -15.06
CA VAL A 19 -12.51 -2.85 -16.09
C VAL A 19 -10.97 -2.90 -16.02
N MET A 20 -10.30 -2.77 -17.17
CA MET A 20 -8.83 -2.69 -17.23
C MET A 20 -8.38 -1.23 -17.21
N TRP A 21 -7.17 -0.96 -16.72
CA TRP A 21 -6.65 0.39 -16.74
C TRP A 21 -6.22 0.83 -18.14
N ASP A 22 -6.47 2.10 -18.42
CA ASP A 22 -5.79 2.88 -19.45
C ASP A 22 -5.05 4.06 -18.79
N GLN A 23 -4.24 4.77 -19.57
CA GLN A 23 -3.38 5.83 -19.01
C GLN A 23 -4.17 6.96 -18.36
N ASP A 24 -5.29 7.36 -18.96
CA ASP A 24 -6.10 8.49 -18.50
C ASP A 24 -6.81 8.15 -17.18
N SER A 25 -7.50 7.02 -17.15
CA SER A 25 -8.20 6.54 -15.95
C SER A 25 -7.24 6.22 -14.81
N TRP A 26 -6.07 5.65 -15.11
CA TRP A 26 -5.04 5.39 -14.11
C TRP A 26 -4.45 6.67 -13.55
N SER A 27 -4.13 7.65 -14.40
CA SER A 27 -3.61 8.95 -13.97
C SER A 27 -4.61 9.67 -13.05
N GLU A 28 -5.90 9.66 -13.41
CA GLU A 28 -6.95 10.23 -12.56
C GLU A 28 -7.04 9.49 -11.21
N PHE A 29 -7.04 8.16 -11.22
CA PHE A 29 -7.08 7.36 -10.00
C PHE A 29 -5.86 7.60 -9.10
N ARG A 30 -4.64 7.52 -9.65
CA ARG A 30 -3.37 7.69 -8.93
C ARG A 30 -3.28 9.06 -8.27
N THR A 31 -3.59 10.12 -9.02
CA THR A 31 -3.43 11.51 -8.56
C THR A 31 -4.55 12.00 -7.65
N ARG A 32 -5.72 11.33 -7.65
CA ARG A 32 -6.85 11.67 -6.79
C ARG A 32 -7.10 10.59 -5.76
N ARG A 33 -7.79 9.52 -6.16
CA ARG A 33 -8.36 8.53 -5.24
C ARG A 33 -7.29 7.81 -4.43
N LEU A 34 -6.20 7.37 -5.06
CA LEU A 34 -5.10 6.71 -4.36
C LEU A 34 -4.38 7.67 -3.40
N ALA A 35 -4.13 8.90 -3.84
CA ALA A 35 -3.55 9.95 -2.99
C ALA A 35 -4.44 10.25 -1.77
N ASP A 36 -5.75 10.40 -1.96
CA ASP A 36 -6.71 10.61 -0.88
C ASP A 36 -6.68 9.46 0.13
N TRP A 37 -6.62 8.22 -0.35
CA TRP A 37 -6.49 7.04 0.51
C TRP A 37 -5.21 7.06 1.35
N MET A 38 -4.07 7.39 0.75
CA MET A 38 -2.82 7.55 1.48
C MET A 38 -2.93 8.64 2.55
N ILE A 39 -3.52 9.80 2.21
CA ILE A 39 -3.72 10.92 3.13
C ILE A 39 -4.65 10.54 4.29
N ILE A 40 -5.68 9.71 4.07
CA ILE A 40 -6.57 9.23 5.13
C ILE A 40 -5.78 8.44 6.17
N PHE A 41 -4.96 7.46 5.73
CA PHE A 41 -4.14 6.66 6.65
C PHE A 41 -3.10 7.52 7.38
N GLU A 42 -2.49 8.48 6.68
CA GLU A 42 -1.56 9.44 7.28
C GLU A 42 -2.22 10.27 8.39
N LYS A 43 -3.41 10.82 8.12
CA LYS A 43 -4.19 11.60 9.11
C LYS A 43 -4.62 10.75 10.29
N THR A 44 -5.03 9.49 10.05
CA THR A 44 -5.36 8.56 11.14
C THR A 44 -4.13 8.32 12.02
N GLY A 45 -2.99 7.97 11.43
CA GLY A 45 -1.74 7.80 12.18
C GLY A 45 -1.37 9.05 12.97
N GLN A 46 -1.45 10.22 12.35
CA GLN A 46 -1.15 11.50 13.02
C GLN A 46 -2.07 11.76 14.21
N ALA A 47 -3.38 11.50 14.08
CA ALA A 47 -4.34 11.64 15.18
C ALA A 47 -4.02 10.71 16.37
N HIS A 48 -3.32 9.60 16.11
CA HIS A 48 -2.84 8.65 17.10
C HIS A 48 -1.34 8.77 17.40
N LEU A 49 -0.73 9.93 17.14
CA LEU A 49 0.66 10.28 17.48
C LEU A 49 1.73 9.45 16.75
N LEU A 50 1.41 8.88 15.59
CA LEU A 50 2.40 8.26 14.71
C LEU A 50 3.45 9.30 14.28
N LYS A 51 4.72 8.90 14.32
CA LYS A 51 5.86 9.68 13.83
C LYS A 51 6.57 8.88 12.73
N PRO A 52 7.42 9.52 11.91
CA PRO A 52 8.14 8.82 10.84
C PRO A 52 8.93 7.58 11.31
N ASN A 53 9.51 7.63 12.51
CA ASN A 53 10.38 6.58 13.05
C ASN A 53 9.86 5.94 14.35
N GLU A 54 8.66 6.28 14.82
CA GLU A 54 8.14 5.87 16.12
C GLU A 54 6.60 5.78 16.11
N GLY A 55 6.04 4.92 16.96
CA GLY A 55 4.60 4.77 17.14
C GLY A 55 3.99 3.76 16.19
N TYR A 56 2.68 3.63 16.29
CA TYR A 56 1.85 2.71 15.52
C TYR A 56 0.57 3.44 15.08
N LEU A 57 -0.12 2.91 14.09
CA LEU A 57 -1.24 3.57 13.41
C LEU A 57 -2.36 4.00 14.38
N LEU A 58 -2.57 3.22 15.45
CA LEU A 58 -3.61 3.44 16.45
C LEU A 58 -3.04 3.70 17.86
N GLY A 59 -1.78 4.14 17.96
CA GLY A 59 -1.18 4.60 19.21
C GLY A 59 0.17 3.97 19.53
N SER A 60 0.33 3.50 20.77
CA SER A 60 1.64 3.10 21.31
C SER A 60 1.96 1.61 21.19
N ARG A 61 1.05 0.79 20.63
CA ARG A 61 1.24 -0.65 20.50
C ARG A 61 1.01 -1.11 19.06
N LEU A 62 1.78 -2.11 18.65
CA LEU A 62 1.55 -2.81 17.38
C LEU A 62 0.20 -3.52 17.44
N THR A 63 -0.61 -3.34 16.40
CA THR A 63 -1.92 -3.94 16.23
C THR A 63 -2.06 -4.57 14.86
N VAL A 64 -3.19 -5.25 14.63
CA VAL A 64 -3.57 -5.70 13.28
C VAL A 64 -3.66 -4.54 12.28
N ALA A 65 -3.98 -3.32 12.72
CA ALA A 65 -4.06 -2.18 11.81
C ALA A 65 -2.70 -1.87 11.17
N ASP A 66 -1.61 -1.99 11.92
CA ASP A 66 -0.25 -1.80 11.42
C ASP A 66 0.15 -2.88 10.43
N ILE A 67 -0.17 -4.15 10.76
CA ILE A 67 0.12 -5.30 9.90
C ILE A 67 -0.67 -5.19 8.59
N ALA A 68 -1.96 -4.86 8.66
CA ALA A 68 -2.80 -4.68 7.48
C ALA A 68 -2.33 -3.51 6.61
N THR A 69 -1.93 -2.39 7.23
CA THR A 69 -1.38 -1.23 6.52
C THR A 69 -0.08 -1.57 5.80
N ALA A 70 0.83 -2.28 6.46
CA ALA A 70 2.07 -2.76 5.85
C ALA A 70 1.80 -3.79 4.74
N ALA A 71 0.89 -4.73 4.96
CA ALA A 71 0.51 -5.71 3.95
C ALA A 71 -0.12 -5.05 2.71
N LEU A 72 -0.84 -3.94 2.88
CA LEU A 72 -1.41 -3.17 1.77
C LEU A 72 -0.34 -2.34 1.06
N PHE A 73 0.19 -1.31 1.72
CA PHE A 73 1.05 -0.32 1.07
C PHE A 73 2.48 -0.83 0.87
N GLY A 74 3.00 -1.66 1.78
CA GLY A 74 4.30 -2.29 1.63
C GLY A 74 4.34 -3.25 0.44
N THR A 75 3.32 -4.11 0.30
CA THR A 75 3.18 -4.98 -0.88
C THR A 75 2.96 -4.15 -2.15
N LEU A 76 2.12 -3.11 -2.09
CA LEU A 76 1.87 -2.23 -3.24
C LEU A 76 3.17 -1.62 -3.79
N VAL A 77 3.94 -0.96 -2.92
CA VAL A 77 5.22 -0.33 -3.28
C VAL A 77 6.26 -1.38 -3.66
N TYR A 78 6.24 -2.55 -3.03
CA TYR A 78 7.13 -3.63 -3.44
C TYR A 78 6.80 -4.09 -4.87
N SER A 79 5.54 -4.35 -5.21
CA SER A 79 5.14 -4.84 -6.54
C SER A 79 5.21 -3.77 -7.64
N PHE A 80 5.05 -2.50 -7.26
CA PHE A 80 5.12 -1.32 -8.13
C PHE A 80 5.97 -0.20 -7.49
N PRO A 81 7.31 -0.26 -7.63
CA PRO A 81 8.23 0.70 -7.00
C PRO A 81 7.98 2.17 -7.36
N GLU A 82 7.35 2.44 -8.49
CA GLU A 82 6.96 3.78 -8.96
C GLU A 82 6.01 4.48 -7.98
N LEU A 83 5.22 3.71 -7.23
CA LEU A 83 4.29 4.22 -6.20
C LEU A 83 4.95 4.53 -4.86
N ALA A 84 6.25 4.23 -4.70
CA ALA A 84 6.98 4.58 -3.48
C ALA A 84 6.97 6.10 -3.26
N ALA A 85 7.17 6.86 -4.32
CA ALA A 85 7.19 8.32 -4.28
C ALA A 85 5.82 8.90 -3.92
N ASP A 86 4.72 8.32 -4.44
CA ASP A 86 3.36 8.72 -4.07
C ASP A 86 3.10 8.47 -2.58
N LEU A 87 3.51 7.31 -2.06
CA LEU A 87 3.32 6.98 -0.65
C LEU A 87 4.16 7.89 0.26
N GLU A 88 5.42 8.13 -0.08
CA GLU A 88 6.30 9.02 0.68
C GLU A 88 5.80 10.47 0.67
N HIS A 89 5.27 10.95 -0.46
CA HIS A 89 4.74 12.30 -0.59
C HIS A 89 3.44 12.48 0.21
N ASN A 90 2.48 11.57 0.03
CA ASN A 90 1.14 11.72 0.59
C ASN A 90 1.02 11.19 2.03
N ALA A 91 1.85 10.22 2.41
CA ALA A 91 1.78 9.53 3.70
C ALA A 91 3.16 9.13 4.25
N PRO A 92 4.07 10.09 4.53
CA PRO A 92 5.44 9.80 4.94
C PRO A 92 5.53 9.01 6.25
N ARG A 93 4.60 9.18 7.19
CA ARG A 93 4.59 8.42 8.45
C ARG A 93 4.12 6.99 8.22
N VAL A 94 3.13 6.80 7.34
CA VAL A 94 2.67 5.46 6.93
C VAL A 94 3.77 4.73 6.17
N SER A 95 4.52 5.41 5.30
CA SER A 95 5.69 4.85 4.62
C SER A 95 6.73 4.33 5.64
N GLY A 96 7.10 5.16 6.62
CA GLY A 96 8.00 4.75 7.71
C GLY A 96 7.43 3.66 8.61
N LEU A 97 6.12 3.62 8.84
CA LEU A 97 5.45 2.53 9.55
C LEU A 97 5.59 1.22 8.78
N CYS A 98 5.33 1.21 7.47
CA CYS A 98 5.43 0.02 6.64
C CYS A 98 6.84 -0.57 6.69
N GLN A 99 7.87 0.25 6.49
CA GLN A 99 9.27 -0.17 6.58
C GLN A 99 9.58 -0.81 7.94
N ARG A 100 9.22 -0.15 9.05
CA ARG A 100 9.48 -0.67 10.40
C ARG A 100 8.71 -1.97 10.70
N VAL A 101 7.51 -2.15 10.16
CA VAL A 101 6.73 -3.37 10.32
C VAL A 101 7.33 -4.52 9.49
N GLU A 102 7.67 -4.26 8.22
CA GLU A 102 8.33 -5.25 7.35
C GLU A 102 9.70 -5.68 7.88
N ASP A 103 10.44 -4.76 8.50
CA ASP A 103 11.78 -5.01 9.01
C ASP A 103 11.83 -5.96 10.22
N ARG A 104 10.68 -6.23 10.86
CA ARG A 104 10.59 -7.12 12.02
C ARG A 104 11.00 -8.55 11.61
N PRO A 105 11.84 -9.26 12.40
CA PRO A 105 12.47 -10.50 11.96
C PRO A 105 11.51 -11.57 11.39
N SER A 106 10.36 -11.79 12.06
CA SER A 106 9.37 -12.78 11.59
C SER A 106 8.66 -12.36 10.32
N ILE A 107 8.38 -11.06 10.15
CA ILE A 107 7.71 -10.52 8.97
C ILE A 107 8.70 -10.48 7.79
N ARG A 108 9.92 -9.99 8.01
CA ARG A 108 10.99 -9.98 7.01
C ARG A 108 11.21 -11.37 6.44
N SER A 109 11.40 -12.39 7.30
CA SER A 109 11.63 -13.76 6.85
C SER A 109 10.46 -14.32 6.06
N PHE A 110 9.22 -14.02 6.46
CA PHE A 110 8.02 -14.39 5.71
C PHE A 110 8.01 -13.71 4.32
N LEU A 111 8.22 -12.39 4.28
CA LEU A 111 8.23 -11.62 3.03
C LEU A 111 9.35 -12.08 2.09
N GLU A 112 10.55 -12.38 2.58
CA GLU A 112 11.64 -12.93 1.76
C GLU A 112 11.23 -14.24 1.06
N GLY A 113 10.52 -15.12 1.76
CA GLY A 113 9.95 -16.34 1.19
C GLY A 113 8.92 -16.04 0.09
N GLN A 114 7.95 -15.18 0.38
CA GLN A 114 6.91 -14.78 -0.58
C GLN A 114 7.49 -14.09 -1.82
N ARG A 115 8.46 -13.21 -1.63
CA ARG A 115 9.14 -12.45 -2.69
C ARG A 115 9.99 -13.36 -3.57
N LYS A 116 10.60 -14.40 -3.01
CA LYS A 116 11.32 -15.43 -3.76
C LYS A 116 10.38 -16.28 -4.63
N GLU A 117 9.21 -16.62 -4.10
CA GLU A 117 8.23 -17.47 -4.79
C GLU A 117 7.42 -16.71 -5.84
N LEU A 118 6.92 -15.53 -5.50
CA LEU A 118 5.95 -14.75 -6.29
C LEU A 118 6.61 -13.60 -7.08
N GLY A 119 7.89 -13.33 -6.86
CA GLY A 119 8.62 -12.25 -7.53
C GLY A 119 8.01 -10.90 -7.18
N LYS A 120 7.51 -10.19 -8.21
CA LYS A 120 6.81 -8.89 -8.10
C LYS A 120 5.31 -8.99 -8.35
N ALA A 121 4.75 -10.20 -8.43
CA ALA A 121 3.31 -10.40 -8.62
C ALA A 121 2.51 -9.65 -7.55
N TYR A 122 1.30 -9.22 -7.91
CA TYR A 122 0.40 -8.48 -7.03
C TYR A 122 -0.98 -9.15 -6.95
N CYS A 123 -1.84 -8.91 -7.95
CA CYS A 123 -3.20 -9.45 -8.01
C CYS A 123 -3.41 -10.46 -9.17
N GLY A 124 -2.42 -10.58 -10.06
CA GLY A 124 -2.41 -11.45 -11.21
C GLY A 124 -3.42 -11.09 -12.30
N GLY A 125 -3.55 -11.97 -13.29
CA GLY A 125 -4.58 -11.89 -14.32
C GLY A 125 -4.40 -10.72 -15.31
N GLN A 126 -5.50 -10.35 -15.98
CA GLN A 126 -5.54 -9.25 -16.95
C GLN A 126 -5.39 -7.89 -16.27
N ILE A 127 -5.98 -7.73 -15.08
CA ILE A 127 -5.95 -6.47 -14.34
C ILE A 127 -4.53 -6.07 -13.95
N GLU A 128 -3.71 -6.99 -13.42
CA GLU A 128 -2.31 -6.69 -13.12
C GLU A 128 -1.52 -6.32 -14.37
N ARG A 129 -1.78 -6.99 -15.51
CA ARG A 129 -1.14 -6.63 -16.77
C ARG A 129 -1.47 -5.19 -17.16
N SER A 130 -2.75 -4.81 -17.12
CA SER A 130 -3.14 -3.43 -17.42
C SER A 130 -2.53 -2.40 -16.47
N LEU A 131 -2.42 -2.73 -15.17
CA LEU A 131 -1.71 -1.88 -14.19
C LEU A 131 -0.24 -1.68 -14.60
N ARG A 132 0.46 -2.76 -14.97
CA ARG A 132 1.87 -2.68 -15.37
C ARG A 132 2.09 -1.86 -16.65
N ASP A 133 1.10 -1.84 -17.53
CA ASP A 133 1.16 -1.08 -18.78
C ASP A 133 1.07 0.45 -18.54
N VAL A 134 0.39 0.89 -17.47
CA VAL A 134 0.08 2.32 -17.22
C VAL A 134 0.86 2.95 -16.06
N ILE A 135 1.52 2.15 -15.22
CA ILE A 135 2.16 2.61 -13.98
C ILE A 135 3.49 3.33 -14.17
N GLN A 136 4.03 3.31 -15.39
CA GLN A 136 5.30 3.94 -15.77
C GLN A 136 5.36 5.42 -15.42
#